data_AF-A0A2M8RC27-F1
#
_entry.id   AF-A0A2M8RC27-F1
#
_cell.length_a   1.000
_cell.length_b   1.000
_cell.length_c   1.000
_cell.angle_alpha   90.00
_cell.angle_beta   90.00
_cell.angle_gamma   90.00
#
_symmetry.space_group_name_H-M   'P 1'
#
loop_
_entity.id
_entity.type
_entity.pdbx_description
1 polymer ?
#
loop_
_entity_poly.entity_id
_entity_poly.type
_entity_poly.pdbx_seq_one_letter_code
_entity_poly.pdbx_strand_id
1 'polypeptide(L)'
;MTVLLRNTFKAWIDRAPGAPPKLIMTGDVRVPTNGWRARLTKRSPQGINPKILILDVNAQEPSGEAPQEITTIPLRFEESPPQDEYGQVMIANGKGEIVVHIGRTH
;
A
#
# COMPACT_ATOMS: atom_id res chain seq x y z
N MET A 1 -8.34 -2.83 15.44
CA MET A 1 -8.19 -1.64 14.55
C MET A 1 -6.81 -1.67 13.94
N THR A 2 -6.69 -1.43 12.63
CA THR A 2 -5.41 -1.43 11.92
C THR A 2 -4.71 -0.07 12.00
N VAL A 3 -3.38 -0.08 12.10
CA VAL A 3 -2.55 1.12 12.20
C VAL A 3 -1.48 1.11 11.12
N LEU A 4 -1.44 2.14 10.27
CA LEU A 4 -0.41 2.30 9.25
C LEU A 4 0.91 2.73 9.91
N LEU A 5 1.99 1.97 9.68
CA LEU A 5 3.32 2.34 10.13
C LEU A 5 3.94 3.34 9.14
N ARG A 6 3.57 4.61 9.27
CA ARG A 6 3.88 5.68 8.29
C ARG A 6 5.33 5.69 7.79
N ASN A 7 6.30 5.43 8.67
CA ASN A 7 7.73 5.50 8.36
C ASN A 7 8.27 4.29 7.57
N THR A 8 7.47 3.24 7.37
CA THR A 8 7.90 2.05 6.62
C THR A 8 7.43 2.08 5.16
N PHE A 9 6.52 2.99 4.82
CA PHE A 9 5.98 3.10 3.49
C PHE A 9 6.95 3.77 2.51
N LYS A 10 7.14 3.14 1.34
CA LYS A 10 8.04 3.59 0.27
C LYS A 10 7.47 3.23 -1.08
N ALA A 11 7.50 4.18 -2.01
CA ALA A 11 7.09 3.99 -3.39
C ALA A 11 8.23 4.39 -4.34
N TRP A 12 8.45 3.62 -5.41
CA TRP A 12 9.43 3.93 -6.44
C TRP A 12 9.05 3.29 -7.78
N ILE A 13 9.62 3.83 -8.87
CA ILE A 13 9.54 3.19 -10.19
C ILE A 13 10.79 2.34 -10.39
N ASP A 14 10.60 1.03 -10.47
CA ASP A 14 11.63 0.10 -10.90
C ASP A 14 11.72 0.11 -12.43
N ARG A 15 12.94 0.30 -12.95
CA ARG A 15 13.22 0.39 -14.39
C ARG A 15 14.33 -0.60 -14.75
N ALA A 16 13.94 -1.86 -14.90
CA ALA A 16 14.85 -2.88 -15.38
C ALA A 16 15.09 -2.74 -16.90
N PRO A 17 16.34 -2.84 -17.38
CA PRO A 17 16.63 -2.85 -18.82
C PRO A 17 15.83 -3.94 -19.54
N GLY A 18 15.17 -3.59 -20.64
CA GLY A 18 14.41 -4.53 -21.46
C GLY A 18 13.03 -4.94 -20.89
N ALA A 19 12.59 -4.35 -19.78
CA ALA A 19 11.25 -4.56 -19.22
C ALA A 19 10.47 -3.23 -19.12
N PRO A 20 9.12 -3.26 -19.15
CA PRO A 20 8.32 -2.10 -18.84
C PRO A 20 8.63 -1.57 -17.42
N PRO A 21 8.55 -0.24 -17.19
CA PRO A 21 8.68 0.30 -15.85
C PRO A 21 7.61 -0.31 -14.94
N LYS A 22 7.93 -0.48 -13.67
CA LYS A 22 7.03 -1.02 -12.66
C LYS A 22 6.95 -0.07 -11.48
N LEU A 23 5.75 0.35 -11.09
CA LEU A 23 5.54 1.02 -9.82
C LEU A 23 5.53 -0.04 -8.71
N ILE A 24 6.42 0.10 -7.73
CA ILE A 24 6.45 -0.72 -6.54
C ILE A 24 6.10 0.16 -5.35
N MET A 25 5.19 -0.34 -4.52
CA MET A 25 4.81 0.27 -3.25
C MET A 25 4.87 -0.77 -2.15
N THR A 26 5.60 -0.48 -1.08
CA THR A 26 5.70 -1.32 0.11
C THR A 26 5.43 -0.52 1.37
N GLY A 27 5.07 -1.18 2.45
CA GLY A 27 4.98 -0.61 3.80
C GLY A 27 4.32 -1.59 4.75
N ASP A 28 4.11 -1.20 6.00
CA ASP A 28 3.64 -2.13 7.02
C ASP A 28 2.37 -1.62 7.72
N VAL A 29 1.54 -2.56 8.15
CA VAL A 29 0.37 -2.30 8.96
C VAL A 29 0.41 -3.13 10.25
N ARG A 30 0.07 -2.52 11.38
CA ARG A 30 -0.16 -3.23 12.64
C ARG A 30 -1.61 -3.64 12.78
N VAL A 31 -1.81 -4.86 13.24
CA VAL A 31 -3.12 -5.49 13.50
C VAL A 31 -3.19 -5.93 14.97
N PRO A 32 -4.38 -6.01 15.57
CA PRO A 32 -4.53 -6.27 17.00
C PRO A 32 -4.30 -7.73 17.42
N THR A 33 -4.47 -8.68 16.50
CA THR A 33 -4.32 -10.12 16.79
C THR A 33 -3.56 -10.82 15.67
N ASN A 34 -3.03 -12.01 15.97
CA ASN A 34 -2.54 -12.90 14.93
C ASN A 34 -3.68 -13.33 13.98
N GLY A 35 -3.32 -13.82 12.80
CA GLY A 35 -4.27 -14.38 11.82
C GLY A 35 -4.96 -13.37 10.91
N TRP A 36 -4.82 -12.06 11.16
CA TRP A 36 -5.28 -11.05 10.20
C TRP A 36 -4.58 -11.18 8.86
N ARG A 37 -5.28 -10.78 7.80
CA ARG A 37 -4.72 -10.61 6.47
C ARG A 37 -4.86 -9.16 6.06
N ALA A 38 -3.84 -8.59 5.45
CA ALA A 38 -3.91 -7.24 4.93
C ALA A 38 -3.28 -7.17 3.54
N ARG A 39 -3.89 -6.42 2.63
CA ARG A 39 -3.39 -6.17 1.28
C ARG A 39 -3.69 -4.76 0.82
N LEU A 40 -2.88 -4.27 -0.10
CA LEU A 40 -3.15 -3.04 -0.84
C LEU A 40 -3.97 -3.36 -2.08
N THR A 41 -4.99 -2.56 -2.35
CA THR A 41 -5.79 -2.64 -3.58
C THR A 41 -5.96 -1.28 -4.19
N LYS A 42 -5.92 -1.19 -5.52
CA LYS A 42 -6.24 0.04 -6.23
C LYS A 42 -7.69 0.43 -5.97
N ARG A 43 -7.92 1.67 -5.53
CA ARG A 43 -9.27 2.20 -5.32
C ARG A 43 -10.03 2.32 -6.64
N SER A 44 -11.34 2.08 -6.63
CA SER A 44 -12.22 2.39 -7.76
C SER A 44 -13.51 3.06 -7.27
N PRO A 45 -13.84 4.29 -7.72
CA PRO A 45 -13.06 5.10 -8.66
C PRO A 45 -11.79 5.69 -8.03
N GLN A 46 -10.80 6.02 -8.87
CA GLN A 46 -9.69 6.89 -8.48
C GLN A 46 -10.17 8.32 -8.20
N GLY A 47 -9.30 9.15 -7.62
CA GLY A 47 -9.58 10.56 -7.40
C GLY A 47 -9.55 11.39 -8.69
N ILE A 48 -9.92 12.67 -8.58
CA ILE A 48 -9.94 13.60 -9.72
C ILE A 48 -8.53 13.87 -10.28
N ASN A 49 -7.49 13.78 -9.43
CA ASN A 49 -6.11 13.99 -9.85
C ASN A 49 -5.47 12.68 -10.32
N PRO A 50 -5.22 12.48 -11.63
CA PRO A 50 -4.63 11.24 -12.16
C PRO A 50 -3.17 11.04 -11.74
N LYS A 51 -2.48 12.08 -11.25
CA LYS A 51 -1.09 11.98 -10.79
C LYS A 51 -0.94 11.37 -9.40
N ILE A 52 -2.05 11.06 -8.73
CA ILE A 52 -2.09 10.45 -7.40
C ILE A 52 -2.74 9.07 -7.53
N LEU A 53 -1.95 8.02 -7.32
CA LEU A 53 -2.49 6.67 -7.20
C LEU A 53 -3.08 6.49 -5.80
N ILE A 54 -4.37 6.17 -5.72
CA ILE A 54 -5.05 5.87 -4.46
C ILE A 54 -5.12 4.37 -4.24
N LEU A 55 -4.54 3.91 -3.13
CA LEU A 55 -4.59 2.54 -2.64
C LEU A 55 -5.39 2.45 -1.34
N ASP A 56 -6.23 1.43 -1.24
CA ASP A 56 -6.93 1.07 0.00
C ASP A 56 -6.22 -0.09 0.70
N VAL A 57 -6.09 0.02 2.02
CA VAL A 57 -5.69 -1.10 2.88
C VAL A 57 -6.91 -1.92 3.22
N ASN A 58 -7.02 -3.08 2.58
CA ASN A 58 -8.03 -4.07 2.89
C ASN A 58 -7.47 -5.02 3.94
N ALA A 59 -7.91 -4.85 5.18
CA ALA A 59 -7.58 -5.73 6.29
C ALA A 59 -8.78 -6.60 6.65
N GLN A 60 -8.58 -7.91 6.72
CA GLN A 60 -9.59 -8.90 7.05
C GLN A 60 -9.21 -9.59 8.35
N GLU A 61 -10.16 -9.62 9.28
CA GLU A 61 -10.03 -10.32 10.55
C GLU A 61 -9.99 -11.84 10.32
N PRO A 62 -9.25 -12.59 11.14
CA PRO A 62 -9.29 -14.05 11.11
C PRO A 62 -10.69 -14.56 11.45
N SER A 63 -11.08 -15.69 10.86
CA SER A 63 -12.28 -16.42 11.29
C SER A 63 -11.95 -17.23 12.53
N GLY A 64 -12.61 -16.92 13.66
CA GLY A 64 -12.48 -17.66 14.93
C GLY A 64 -11.64 -16.94 15.98
N GLU A 65 -11.42 -17.61 17.12
CA GLU A 65 -10.59 -17.08 18.19
C GLU A 65 -9.13 -16.95 17.73
N ALA A 66 -8.58 -15.75 17.87
CA ALA A 66 -7.19 -15.46 17.56
C ALA A 66 -6.46 -14.97 18.82
N PRO A 67 -5.20 -15.40 19.05
CA PRO A 67 -4.39 -14.86 20.13
C PRO A 67 -4.30 -13.33 20.04
N GLN A 68 -4.54 -12.65 21.15
CA GLN A 68 -4.45 -11.19 21.27
C GLN A 68 -2.99 -10.72 21.32
N GLU A 69 -2.29 -10.90 20.20
CA GLU A 69 -0.92 -10.48 19.99
C GLU A 69 -0.85 -9.46 18.85
N ILE A 70 -0.21 -8.32 19.09
CA ILE A 70 -0.07 -7.27 18.06
C ILE A 70 0.89 -7.76 16.99
N THR A 71 0.38 -7.96 15.78
CA THR A 71 1.17 -8.44 14.63
C THR A 71 1.44 -7.30 13.66
N THR A 72 2.59 -7.33 12.99
CA THR A 72 2.90 -6.43 11.87
C THR A 72 2.83 -7.22 10.57
N ILE A 73 2.04 -6.75 9.60
CA ILE A 73 1.87 -7.39 8.30
C ILE A 73 2.53 -6.50 7.24
N PRO A 74 3.51 -7.02 6.47
CA PRO A 74 4.07 -6.31 5.35
C PRO A 74 3.07 -6.26 4.19
N LEU A 75 2.96 -5.09 3.59
CA LEU A 75 2.11 -4.79 2.44
C LEU A 75 2.98 -4.56 1.21
N ARG A 76 2.50 -5.03 0.07
CA ARG A 76 3.13 -4.80 -1.23
C ARG A 76 2.07 -4.61 -2.31
N PHE A 77 2.31 -3.66 -3.19
CA PHE A 77 1.55 -3.40 -4.40
C PHE A 77 2.51 -3.20 -5.56
N GLU A 78 2.15 -3.74 -6.72
CA GLU A 78 2.91 -3.60 -7.96
C GLU A 78 1.94 -3.27 -9.11
N GLU A 79 2.35 -2.34 -9.98
CA GLU A 79 1.64 -2.06 -11.24
C GLU A 79 2.67 -1.96 -12.38
N SER A 80 2.49 -2.77 -13.43
CA SER A 80 3.45 -2.90 -14.54
C SER A 80 2.71 -3.09 -15.87
N PRO A 81 2.75 -2.11 -16.79
CA PRO A 81 3.24 -0.75 -16.57
C PRO A 81 2.30 0.05 -15.66
N PRO A 82 2.77 1.11 -14.97
CA PRO A 82 1.92 2.10 -14.34
C PRO A 82 0.88 2.63 -15.34
N GLN A 83 -0.38 2.75 -14.90
CA GLN A 83 -1.44 3.23 -15.78
C GLN A 83 -1.34 4.74 -16.09
N ASP A 84 -0.67 5.49 -15.22
CA ASP A 84 -0.45 6.93 -15.34
C ASP A 84 0.94 7.33 -14.82
N GLU A 85 1.35 8.56 -15.10
CA GLU A 85 2.57 9.17 -14.54
C GLU A 85 2.34 9.65 -13.10
N TYR A 86 2.23 8.69 -12.18
CA TYR A 86 2.05 9.04 -10.77
C TYR A 86 3.28 9.73 -10.19
N GLY A 87 3.05 10.82 -9.45
CA GLY A 87 4.07 11.45 -8.61
C GLY A 87 3.96 11.04 -7.13
N GLN A 88 2.78 10.55 -6.73
CA GLN A 88 2.45 10.22 -5.35
C GLN A 88 1.56 8.98 -5.30
N VAL A 89 1.68 8.24 -4.19
CA VAL A 89 0.75 7.19 -3.78
C VAL A 89 0.08 7.62 -2.49
N MET A 90 -1.25 7.68 -2.49
CA MET A 90 -2.07 7.92 -1.31
C MET A 90 -2.61 6.60 -0.79
N ILE A 91 -2.36 6.28 0.47
CA ILE A 91 -2.80 5.04 1.11
C ILE A 91 -3.86 5.38 2.14
N ALA A 92 -5.06 4.86 1.95
CA ALA A 92 -6.19 5.05 2.85
C ALA A 92 -6.53 3.75 3.59
N ASN A 93 -6.90 3.86 4.87
CA ASN A 93 -7.32 2.72 5.69
C ASN A 93 -8.68 2.93 6.37
N GLY A 94 -9.54 3.77 5.78
CA GLY A 94 -10.86 4.15 6.29
C GLY A 94 -10.84 5.07 7.52
N LYS A 95 -9.72 5.19 8.23
CA LYS A 95 -9.56 6.07 9.42
C LYS A 95 -8.56 7.20 9.21
N GLY A 96 -7.74 7.09 8.18
CA GLY A 96 -6.80 8.12 7.80
C GLY A 96 -6.09 7.78 6.52
N GLU A 97 -5.22 8.70 6.14
CA GLU A 97 -4.52 8.69 4.87
C GLU A 97 -3.04 9.01 5.12
N ILE A 98 -2.18 8.39 4.33
CA ILE A 98 -0.78 8.77 4.21
C ILE A 98 -0.49 9.05 2.73
N VAL A 99 0.34 10.05 2.47
CA VAL A 99 0.82 10.37 1.13
C VAL A 99 2.30 10.02 1.08
N VAL A 100 2.68 9.25 0.08
CA VAL A 100 4.05 8.78 -0.15
C VAL A 100 4.47 9.28 -1.51
N HIS A 101 5.53 10.09 -1.54
CA HIS A 101 6.12 10.53 -2.80
C HIS A 101 6.85 9.37 -3.46
N ILE A 102 6.67 9.22 -4.77
CA ILE A 102 7.41 8.23 -5.54
C ILE A 102 8.85 8.71 -5.63
N GLY A 103 9.74 7.98 -4.94
CA GLY A 103 11.17 8.23 -5.00
C GLY A 103 11.69 7.97 -6.41
N ARG A 104 12.55 8.86 -6.91
CA ARG A 104 13.41 8.52 -8.03
C ARG A 104 14.48 7.58 -7.48
N THR A 105 14.52 6.34 -7.97
CA THR A 105 15.70 5.50 -7.83
C THR A 105 16.88 6.28 -8.41
N HIS A 106 17.88 6.54 -7.56
CA HIS A 106 19.14 7.19 -7.95
C HIS A 106 19.90 6.32 -8.94
#